data_AF-A0A6J4R5H2-F1
#
_entry.id   AF-A0A6J4R5H2-F1
#
_cell.length_a   1.000
_cell.length_b   1.000
_cell.length_c   1.000
_cell.angle_alpha   90.00
_cell.angle_beta   90.00
_cell.angle_gamma   90.00
#
_symmetry.space_group_name_H-M   'P 1'
#
loop_
_entity.id
_entity.type
_entity.pdbx_description
1 polymer ?
#
loop_
_entity_poly.entity_id
_entity_poly.type
_entity_poly.pdbx_seq_one_letter_code
_entity_poly.pdbx_strand_id
1 'polypeptide(L)'
;MSEENRAVVRRLIEELFNTGDPDVADEVFVEDYTDHSSSNPNLSGVENFKKSVADWRAAFPDTYNTVEDLVAEGNRVAARWTAHATHRGEFMCLPPSGNRIAVTWFGIFHLSNGRIVESWDTYDTQDILRQLNIPPSPREVLNFWFGREGEESYGEFREAWFTKDAEFDREVRDRFESVYEKAAAGRLKGWKDEAESCLALVIVLDQFPRNMFRGDPKTYATDELAREAARHAVEHAYDRELAPLQRLFLYLPFEHSEELEDQRLSVELFRGLTAEVGSEDLLAYAVRHKEIVERFGRFPHRNEVLGRGTTPEEAEFLREPGSSF
;
A
#
# COMPACT_ATOMS: atom_id res chain seq x y z
N MET A 1 -11.82 5.60 48.43
CA MET A 1 -12.46 4.81 47.36
C MET A 1 -12.32 5.44 45.99
N SER A 2 -13.01 6.54 45.64
CA SER A 2 -12.92 7.10 44.27
C SER A 2 -11.51 7.59 43.89
N GLU A 3 -10.81 8.29 44.78
CA GLU A 3 -9.43 8.74 44.55
C GLU A 3 -8.42 7.58 44.52
N GLU A 4 -8.62 6.55 45.34
CA GLU A 4 -7.78 5.33 45.32
C GLU A 4 -7.98 4.58 43.99
N ASN A 5 -9.21 4.43 43.53
CA ASN A 5 -9.51 3.80 42.25
C ASN A 5 -8.93 4.60 41.07
N ARG A 6 -8.96 5.95 41.14
CA ARG A 6 -8.25 6.80 40.17
C ARG A 6 -6.76 6.52 40.17
N ALA A 7 -6.13 6.38 41.34
CA ALA A 7 -4.71 6.08 41.42
C ALA A 7 -4.36 4.73 40.78
N VAL A 8 -5.19 3.70 40.96
CA VAL A 8 -5.02 2.39 40.32
C VAL A 8 -5.06 2.49 38.79
N VAL A 9 -6.09 3.13 38.23
CA VAL A 9 -6.21 3.28 36.77
C VAL A 9 -5.14 4.21 36.19
N ARG A 10 -4.74 5.26 36.93
CA ARG A 10 -3.60 6.09 36.52
C ARG A 10 -2.32 5.26 36.46
N ARG A 11 -2.08 4.40 37.45
CA ARG A 11 -0.90 3.52 37.49
C ARG A 11 -0.89 2.52 36.33
N LEU A 12 -2.03 1.94 36.00
CA LEU A 12 -2.20 1.13 34.78
C LEU A 12 -1.70 1.88 33.53
N ILE A 13 -2.15 3.12 33.34
CA ILE A 13 -1.87 3.88 32.11
C ILE A 13 -0.45 4.46 32.11
N GLU A 14 -0.01 5.07 33.19
CA GLU A 14 1.26 5.82 33.25
C GLU A 14 2.46 4.96 33.64
N GLU A 15 2.25 3.81 34.27
CA GLU A 15 3.30 2.87 34.64
C GLU A 15 3.26 1.63 33.75
N LEU A 16 2.24 0.77 33.85
CA LEU A 16 2.21 -0.51 33.15
C LEU A 16 2.30 -0.36 31.63
N PHE A 17 1.50 0.52 30.99
CA PHE A 17 1.59 0.70 29.55
C PHE A 17 2.91 1.34 29.07
N ASN A 18 3.58 2.10 29.95
CA ASN A 18 4.84 2.78 29.64
C ASN A 18 6.08 1.92 29.89
N THR A 19 6.05 1.02 30.87
CA THR A 19 7.18 0.14 31.23
C THR A 19 7.02 -1.25 30.63
N GLY A 20 5.79 -1.75 30.52
CA GLY A 20 5.50 -3.15 30.22
C GLY A 20 5.83 -4.10 31.38
N ASP A 21 5.94 -3.59 32.59
CA ASP A 21 6.31 -4.37 33.78
C ASP A 21 5.16 -5.30 34.21
N PRO A 22 5.28 -6.63 34.06
CA PRO A 22 4.20 -7.57 34.38
C PRO A 22 3.82 -7.56 35.86
N ASP A 23 4.72 -7.18 36.77
CA ASP A 23 4.44 -7.15 38.21
C ASP A 23 3.37 -6.09 38.54
N VAL A 24 3.37 -4.97 37.80
CA VAL A 24 2.32 -3.94 37.94
C VAL A 24 0.96 -4.49 37.53
N ALA A 25 0.89 -5.37 36.53
CA ALA A 25 -0.36 -6.00 36.11
C ALA A 25 -0.95 -6.87 37.23
N ASP A 26 -0.11 -7.64 37.93
CA ASP A 26 -0.53 -8.51 39.04
C ASP A 26 -1.05 -7.72 40.25
N GLU A 27 -0.57 -6.48 40.43
CA GLU A 27 -1.02 -5.60 41.50
C GLU A 27 -2.34 -4.90 41.18
N VAL A 28 -2.57 -4.51 39.92
CA VAL A 28 -3.72 -3.70 39.52
C VAL A 28 -4.94 -4.51 39.06
N PHE A 29 -4.75 -5.75 38.58
CA PHE A 29 -5.85 -6.62 38.14
C PHE A 29 -6.14 -7.76 39.13
N VAL A 30 -7.35 -8.30 39.07
CA VAL A 30 -7.63 -9.64 39.61
C VAL A 30 -7.21 -10.71 38.60
N GLU A 31 -6.93 -11.93 39.07
CA GLU A 31 -6.47 -13.03 38.23
C GLU A 31 -7.50 -13.40 37.13
N ASP A 32 -8.80 -13.40 37.50
CA ASP A 32 -9.95 -13.68 36.65
C ASP A 32 -10.54 -12.42 35.99
N TYR A 33 -9.70 -11.40 35.74
CA TYR A 33 -10.11 -10.17 35.07
C TYR A 33 -10.81 -10.44 33.74
N THR A 34 -11.92 -9.74 33.49
CA THR A 34 -12.71 -9.88 32.26
C THR A 34 -12.58 -8.64 31.38
N ASP A 35 -12.05 -8.81 30.17
CA ASP A 35 -12.09 -7.78 29.14
C ASP A 35 -13.35 -7.96 28.27
N HIS A 36 -14.11 -6.88 28.08
CA HIS A 36 -15.31 -6.84 27.24
C HIS A 36 -15.08 -6.13 25.91
N SER A 37 -13.82 -5.81 25.58
CA SER A 37 -13.48 -4.95 24.46
C SER A 37 -13.59 -5.71 23.14
N SER A 38 -14.40 -5.17 22.22
CA SER A 38 -14.58 -5.78 20.88
C SER A 38 -13.31 -5.83 20.03
N SER A 39 -12.28 -5.06 20.40
CA SER A 39 -11.01 -4.97 19.67
C SER A 39 -10.14 -6.22 19.78
N ASN A 40 -10.28 -7.05 20.83
CA ASN A 40 -9.56 -8.31 20.94
C ASN A 40 -10.30 -9.32 21.84
N PRO A 41 -10.96 -10.34 21.27
CA PRO A 41 -11.82 -11.26 22.02
C PRO A 41 -11.07 -12.19 23.00
N ASN A 42 -9.74 -12.21 22.99
CA ASN A 42 -8.92 -13.11 23.80
C ASN A 42 -8.16 -12.41 24.93
N LEU A 43 -8.54 -11.18 25.31
CA LEU A 43 -7.85 -10.40 26.35
C LEU A 43 -8.17 -10.80 27.80
N SER A 44 -9.28 -11.48 28.04
CA SER A 44 -9.68 -11.86 29.40
C SER A 44 -8.62 -12.74 30.09
N GLY A 45 -8.36 -12.45 31.37
CA GLY A 45 -7.31 -13.03 32.19
C GLY A 45 -6.02 -12.21 32.19
N VAL A 46 -5.42 -12.00 33.38
CA VAL A 46 -4.25 -11.11 33.55
C VAL A 46 -3.05 -11.53 32.68
N GLU A 47 -2.84 -12.83 32.45
CA GLU A 47 -1.75 -13.34 31.62
C GLU A 47 -1.93 -12.99 30.13
N ASN A 48 -3.16 -13.03 29.62
CA ASN A 48 -3.45 -12.61 28.25
C ASN A 48 -3.28 -11.11 28.08
N PHE A 49 -3.67 -10.33 29.10
CA PHE A 49 -3.44 -8.89 29.14
C PHE A 49 -1.94 -8.54 29.09
N LYS A 50 -1.11 -9.17 29.93
CA LYS A 50 0.35 -8.99 29.93
C LYS A 50 0.95 -9.26 28.55
N LYS A 51 0.52 -10.34 27.89
CA LYS A 51 0.95 -10.67 26.54
C LYS A 51 0.58 -9.57 25.54
N SER A 52 -0.65 -9.04 25.61
CA SER A 52 -1.08 -7.94 24.74
C SER A 52 -0.25 -6.66 24.94
N VAL A 53 0.11 -6.33 26.18
CA VAL A 53 1.00 -5.18 26.47
C VAL A 53 2.39 -5.43 25.87
N ALA A 54 2.93 -6.64 26.00
CA ALA A 54 4.21 -7.02 25.40
C ALA A 54 4.17 -6.95 23.87
N ASP A 55 3.12 -7.47 23.23
CA ASP A 55 2.93 -7.44 21.78
C ASP A 55 2.84 -5.99 21.26
N TRP A 56 2.09 -5.12 21.94
CA TRP A 56 2.03 -3.68 21.62
C TRP A 56 3.42 -3.03 21.71
N ARG A 57 4.18 -3.31 22.78
CA ARG A 57 5.52 -2.75 22.97
C ARG A 57 6.54 -3.32 21.99
N ALA A 58 6.36 -4.55 21.50
CA ALA A 58 7.19 -5.09 20.43
C ALA A 58 7.01 -4.28 19.13
N ALA A 59 5.77 -3.92 18.78
CA ALA A 59 5.46 -3.06 17.64
C ALA A 59 5.90 -1.59 17.86
N PHE A 60 5.75 -1.10 19.09
CA PHE A 60 5.90 0.30 19.49
C PHE A 60 6.81 0.43 20.72
N PRO A 61 8.12 0.18 20.59
CA PRO A 61 9.03 0.05 21.73
C PRO A 61 9.29 1.37 22.47
N ASP A 62 9.00 2.51 21.84
CA ASP A 62 9.08 3.85 22.44
C ASP A 62 7.71 4.39 22.85
N THR A 63 6.71 3.50 23.06
CA THR A 63 5.37 3.93 23.46
C THR A 63 5.39 4.66 24.81
N TYR A 64 4.68 5.79 24.85
CA TYR A 64 4.47 6.61 26.04
C TYR A 64 3.03 7.10 26.08
N ASN A 65 2.38 6.90 27.23
CA ASN A 65 0.97 7.13 27.47
C ASN A 65 0.80 8.29 28.44
N THR A 66 -0.17 9.14 28.14
CA THR A 66 -0.53 10.33 28.92
C THR A 66 -2.02 10.28 29.23
N VAL A 67 -2.37 10.42 30.52
CA VAL A 67 -3.78 10.49 30.94
C VAL A 67 -4.32 11.89 30.62
N GLU A 68 -5.34 11.95 29.78
CA GLU A 68 -5.99 13.19 29.36
C GLU A 68 -7.18 13.51 30.27
N ASP A 69 -8.02 12.51 30.52
CA ASP A 69 -9.18 12.61 31.41
C ASP A 69 -9.27 11.39 32.32
N LEU A 70 -9.65 11.61 33.58
CA LEU A 70 -9.86 10.54 34.55
C LEU A 70 -11.01 10.89 35.50
N VAL A 71 -12.13 10.19 35.36
CA VAL A 71 -13.36 10.43 36.13
C VAL A 71 -13.69 9.17 36.92
N ALA A 72 -14.06 9.31 38.20
CA ALA A 72 -14.41 8.18 39.03
C ALA A 72 -15.72 8.42 39.75
N GLU A 73 -16.58 7.40 39.74
CA GLU A 73 -17.86 7.37 40.44
C GLU A 73 -18.03 6.00 41.11
N GLY A 74 -18.11 6.00 42.44
CA GLY A 74 -18.16 4.77 43.23
C GLY A 74 -16.95 3.87 42.94
N ASN A 75 -17.21 2.73 42.32
CA ASN A 75 -16.22 1.72 41.96
C ASN A 75 -15.91 1.66 40.45
N ARG A 76 -16.36 2.64 39.68
CA ARG A 76 -16.07 2.78 38.25
C ARG A 76 -15.13 3.94 38.00
N VAL A 77 -14.23 3.77 37.06
CA VAL A 77 -13.31 4.82 36.60
C VAL A 77 -13.36 4.84 35.08
N ALA A 78 -13.67 5.99 34.50
CA ALA A 78 -13.56 6.23 33.07
C ALA A 78 -12.27 7.01 32.81
N ALA A 79 -11.52 6.60 31.79
CA ALA A 79 -10.29 7.25 31.37
C ALA A 79 -10.30 7.53 29.87
N ARG A 80 -9.70 8.67 29.50
CA ARG A 80 -9.22 8.95 28.14
C ARG A 80 -7.73 9.18 28.23
N TRP A 81 -6.96 8.50 27.40
CA TRP A 81 -5.50 8.68 27.36
C TRP A 81 -4.99 8.66 25.93
N THR A 82 -3.81 9.23 25.72
CA THR A 82 -3.15 9.23 24.41
C THR A 82 -1.82 8.49 24.49
N ALA A 83 -1.67 7.50 23.61
CA ALA A 83 -0.44 6.76 23.39
C ALA A 83 0.34 7.37 22.23
N HIS A 84 1.57 7.79 22.49
CA HIS A 84 2.53 8.26 21.49
C HIS A 84 3.57 7.18 21.23
N ALA A 85 3.87 6.89 19.97
CA ALA A 85 4.80 5.82 19.61
C ALA A 85 5.39 5.98 18.21
N THR A 86 6.46 5.25 17.92
CA THR A 86 7.01 5.02 16.59
C THR A 86 6.86 3.55 16.21
N HIS A 87 6.33 3.25 15.03
CA HIS A 87 6.19 1.88 14.54
C HIS A 87 7.55 1.28 14.14
N ARG A 88 8.10 0.40 14.99
CA ARG A 88 9.45 -0.19 14.82
C ARG A 88 9.48 -1.72 14.85
N GLY A 89 8.41 -2.36 15.29
CA GLY A 89 8.19 -3.81 15.12
C GLY A 89 7.06 -4.09 14.14
N GLU A 90 6.66 -5.36 14.04
CA GLU A 90 5.50 -5.78 13.27
C GLU A 90 4.20 -5.48 14.04
N PHE A 91 3.18 -4.97 13.36
CA PHE A 91 1.86 -4.71 13.94
C PHE A 91 0.75 -5.22 13.00
N MET A 92 -0.06 -6.20 13.44
CA MET A 92 -1.12 -6.78 12.61
C MET A 92 -0.62 -7.31 11.24
N CYS A 93 0.53 -8.00 11.24
CA CYS A 93 1.24 -8.45 10.03
C CYS A 93 1.74 -7.32 9.12
N LEU A 94 1.73 -6.07 9.59
CA LEU A 94 2.28 -4.93 8.88
C LEU A 94 3.74 -4.71 9.30
N PRO A 95 4.67 -4.55 8.34
CA PRO A 95 6.07 -4.32 8.64
C PRO A 95 6.29 -2.92 9.26
N PRO A 96 7.39 -2.72 10.01
CA PRO A 96 7.68 -1.47 10.67
C PRO A 96 7.78 -0.31 9.66
N SER A 97 6.99 0.74 9.88
CA SER A 97 6.93 1.87 8.95
C SER A 97 7.87 3.01 9.32
N GLY A 98 8.36 3.04 10.56
CA GLY A 98 9.14 4.16 11.12
C GLY A 98 8.33 5.42 11.38
N ASN A 99 7.04 5.42 11.06
CA ASN A 99 6.16 6.57 11.28
C ASN A 99 5.72 6.64 12.75
N ARG A 100 5.46 7.88 13.19
CA ARG A 100 4.91 8.15 14.51
C ARG A 100 3.40 8.05 14.49
N ILE A 101 2.85 7.56 15.59
CA ILE A 101 1.41 7.55 15.85
C ILE A 101 1.11 8.28 17.16
N ALA A 102 -0.06 8.89 17.22
CA ALA A 102 -0.71 9.38 18.43
C ALA A 102 -2.13 8.81 18.46
N VAL A 103 -2.39 7.87 19.36
CA VAL A 103 -3.64 7.11 19.39
C VAL A 103 -4.39 7.47 20.66
N THR A 104 -5.64 7.92 20.50
CA THR A 104 -6.53 8.15 21.65
C THR A 104 -7.26 6.87 22.01
N TRP A 105 -7.21 6.52 23.28
CA TRP A 105 -7.91 5.40 23.87
C TRP A 105 -8.97 5.89 24.84
N PHE A 106 -10.05 5.12 24.95
CA PHE A 106 -11.10 5.31 25.94
C PHE A 106 -11.29 4.00 26.69
N GLY A 107 -11.48 4.09 28.00
CA GLY A 107 -11.67 2.94 28.86
C GLY A 107 -12.63 3.21 29.99
N ILE A 108 -13.44 2.22 30.34
CA ILE A 108 -14.20 2.18 31.58
C ILE A 108 -13.74 0.96 32.37
N PHE A 109 -13.25 1.19 33.58
CA PHE A 109 -12.73 0.19 34.48
C PHE A 109 -13.65 0.04 35.68
N HIS A 110 -13.97 -1.20 36.03
CA HIS A 110 -14.70 -1.52 37.24
C HIS A 110 -13.74 -2.14 38.25
N LEU A 111 -13.78 -1.66 39.49
CA LEU A 111 -12.85 -2.06 40.54
C LEU A 111 -13.57 -2.71 41.73
N SER A 112 -12.89 -3.66 42.36
CA SER A 112 -13.28 -4.26 43.63
C SER A 112 -12.05 -4.40 44.52
N ASN A 113 -12.14 -3.91 45.76
CA ASN A 113 -11.02 -3.94 46.72
C ASN A 113 -9.69 -3.38 46.16
N GLY A 114 -9.77 -2.29 45.39
CA GLY A 114 -8.60 -1.61 44.82
C GLY A 114 -7.98 -2.32 43.60
N ARG A 115 -8.65 -3.33 43.02
CA ARG A 115 -8.19 -4.04 41.81
C ARG A 115 -9.25 -4.02 40.72
N ILE A 116 -8.82 -3.99 39.47
CA ILE A 116 -9.67 -3.99 38.28
C ILE A 116 -10.21 -5.41 38.07
N VAL A 117 -11.53 -5.53 38.00
CA VAL A 117 -12.24 -6.81 37.80
C VAL A 117 -12.74 -6.97 36.37
N GLU A 118 -13.08 -5.87 35.70
CA GLU A 118 -13.47 -5.87 34.30
C GLU A 118 -13.25 -4.50 33.66
N SER A 119 -13.10 -4.46 32.33
CA SER A 119 -13.04 -3.21 31.57
C SER A 119 -13.73 -3.27 30.19
N TRP A 120 -14.01 -2.08 29.66
CA TRP A 120 -14.48 -1.83 28.30
C TRP A 120 -13.60 -0.76 27.68
N ASP A 121 -12.76 -1.16 26.73
CA ASP A 121 -11.76 -0.31 26.12
C ASP A 121 -11.96 -0.21 24.59
N THR A 122 -11.59 0.93 24.01
CA THR A 122 -11.64 1.13 22.56
C THR A 122 -10.61 2.16 22.08
N TYR A 123 -10.16 1.97 20.86
CA TYR A 123 -9.29 2.87 20.09
C TYR A 123 -9.62 2.74 18.60
N ASP A 124 -9.25 3.75 17.81
CA ASP A 124 -9.50 3.74 16.36
C ASP A 124 -8.33 3.07 15.61
N THR A 125 -8.50 1.78 15.28
CA THR A 125 -7.53 1.04 14.47
C THR A 125 -7.36 1.64 13.08
N GLN A 126 -8.40 2.22 12.47
CA GLN A 126 -8.29 2.85 11.15
C GLN A 126 -7.44 4.12 11.21
N ASP A 127 -7.52 4.87 12.30
CA ASP A 127 -6.65 6.00 12.52
C ASP A 127 -5.18 5.58 12.69
N ILE A 128 -4.91 4.48 13.41
CA ILE A 128 -3.55 3.90 13.47
C ILE A 128 -3.06 3.59 12.05
N LEU A 129 -3.81 2.80 11.28
CA LEU A 129 -3.43 2.39 9.92
C LEU A 129 -3.12 3.60 9.02
N ARG A 130 -3.94 4.65 9.11
CA ARG A 130 -3.73 5.91 8.39
C ARG A 130 -2.42 6.59 8.81
N GLN A 131 -2.17 6.71 10.11
CA GLN A 131 -0.94 7.33 10.63
C GLN A 131 0.31 6.51 10.33
N LEU A 132 0.21 5.18 10.25
CA LEU A 132 1.32 4.32 9.85
C LEU A 132 1.75 4.56 8.40
N ASN A 133 0.89 5.13 7.54
CA ASN A 133 1.14 5.47 6.14
C ASN A 133 1.94 4.38 5.41
N ILE A 134 1.48 3.14 5.59
CA ILE A 134 2.09 1.97 4.97
C ILE A 134 1.62 1.98 3.52
N PRO A 135 2.56 2.01 2.56
CA PRO A 135 2.22 2.01 1.16
C PRO A 135 1.60 0.64 0.83
N PRO A 136 0.65 0.58 -0.13
CA PRO A 136 0.14 -0.69 -0.61
C PRO A 136 1.26 -1.68 -0.96
N SER A 137 1.10 -2.92 -0.54
CA SER A 137 1.98 -4.05 -0.85
C SER A 137 1.88 -4.44 -2.34
N PRO A 138 2.85 -5.23 -2.87
CA PRO A 138 2.75 -5.73 -4.24
C PRO A 138 1.45 -6.49 -4.49
N ARG A 139 1.03 -7.32 -3.52
CA ARG A 139 -0.20 -8.10 -3.59
C ARG A 139 -1.43 -7.20 -3.67
N GLU A 140 -1.48 -6.08 -2.96
CA GLU A 140 -2.60 -5.14 -3.05
C GLU A 140 -2.66 -4.43 -4.39
N VAL A 141 -1.51 -4.09 -4.99
CA VAL A 141 -1.42 -3.56 -6.36
C VAL A 141 -1.96 -4.58 -7.36
N LEU A 142 -1.49 -5.83 -7.30
CA LEU A 142 -1.93 -6.89 -8.21
C LEU A 142 -3.41 -7.24 -8.04
N ASN A 143 -3.89 -7.36 -6.80
CA ASN A 143 -5.30 -7.62 -6.51
C ASN A 143 -6.19 -6.49 -7.04
N PHE A 144 -5.75 -5.24 -6.89
CA PHE A 144 -6.49 -4.11 -7.44
C PHE A 144 -6.51 -4.14 -8.96
N TRP A 145 -5.38 -4.47 -9.59
CA TRP A 145 -5.26 -4.42 -11.04
C TRP A 145 -5.98 -5.58 -11.71
N PHE A 146 -5.72 -6.82 -11.27
CA PHE A 146 -6.16 -8.07 -11.89
C PHE A 146 -7.33 -8.78 -11.18
N GLY A 147 -7.81 -8.26 -10.04
CA GLY A 147 -8.74 -8.98 -9.17
C GLY A 147 -8.02 -9.95 -8.23
N ARG A 148 -8.76 -10.56 -7.30
CA ARG A 148 -8.20 -11.57 -6.38
C ARG A 148 -8.41 -12.97 -6.93
N GLU A 149 -7.45 -13.85 -6.72
CA GLU A 149 -7.60 -15.26 -7.07
C GLU A 149 -8.88 -15.85 -6.45
N GLY A 150 -9.71 -16.48 -7.28
CA GLY A 150 -11.03 -17.01 -6.91
C GLY A 150 -12.21 -16.07 -7.13
N GLU A 151 -11.98 -14.80 -7.45
CA GLU A 151 -13.02 -13.88 -7.93
C GLU A 151 -13.31 -14.12 -9.43
N GLU A 152 -14.56 -13.92 -9.85
CA GLU A 152 -14.96 -14.09 -11.25
C GLU A 152 -14.21 -13.16 -12.21
N SER A 153 -13.83 -11.98 -11.72
CA SER A 153 -13.04 -11.01 -12.49
C SER A 153 -11.55 -11.33 -12.59
N TYR A 154 -11.06 -12.36 -11.90
CA TYR A 154 -9.62 -12.68 -11.89
C TYR A 154 -9.16 -13.23 -13.22
N GLY A 155 -8.16 -12.59 -13.81
CA GLY A 155 -7.63 -12.98 -15.12
C GLY A 155 -8.50 -12.55 -16.31
N GLU A 156 -9.56 -11.77 -16.06
CA GLU A 156 -10.39 -11.17 -17.10
C GLU A 156 -9.85 -9.81 -17.54
N PHE A 157 -10.03 -9.50 -18.82
CA PHE A 157 -9.65 -8.19 -19.35
C PHE A 157 -10.56 -7.09 -18.80
N ARG A 158 -9.98 -5.96 -18.40
CA ARG A 158 -10.74 -4.80 -17.90
C ARG A 158 -10.61 -3.63 -18.86
N GLU A 159 -11.74 -3.18 -19.40
CA GLU A 159 -11.79 -2.01 -20.30
C GLU A 159 -11.21 -0.73 -19.66
N ALA A 160 -11.32 -0.61 -18.33
CA ALA A 160 -10.80 0.51 -17.56
C ALA A 160 -9.27 0.71 -17.67
N TRP A 161 -8.51 -0.32 -18.05
CA TRP A 161 -7.05 -0.20 -18.23
C TRP A 161 -6.68 0.68 -19.42
N PHE A 162 -7.51 0.68 -20.47
CA PHE A 162 -7.22 1.36 -21.73
C PHE A 162 -8.23 2.46 -22.07
N THR A 163 -9.15 2.75 -21.15
CA THR A 163 -10.17 3.79 -21.30
C THR A 163 -9.94 4.91 -20.29
N LYS A 164 -10.19 6.16 -20.70
CA LYS A 164 -10.19 7.30 -19.79
C LYS A 164 -11.43 7.25 -18.91
N ASP A 165 -11.24 6.98 -17.63
CA ASP A 165 -12.30 6.94 -16.63
C ASP A 165 -11.87 7.74 -15.40
N ALA A 166 -12.52 8.87 -15.17
CA ALA A 166 -12.18 9.78 -14.09
C ALA A 166 -12.43 9.21 -12.69
N GLU A 167 -13.35 8.24 -12.54
CA GLU A 167 -13.58 7.57 -11.26
C GLU A 167 -12.47 6.57 -10.97
N PHE A 168 -12.12 5.75 -11.96
CA PHE A 168 -11.00 4.82 -11.86
C PHE A 168 -9.68 5.56 -11.62
N ASP A 169 -9.43 6.68 -12.31
CA ASP A 169 -8.23 7.49 -12.13
C ASP A 169 -8.11 8.06 -10.70
N ARG A 170 -9.23 8.51 -10.11
CA ARG A 170 -9.28 8.96 -8.70
C ARG A 170 -9.00 7.81 -7.75
N GLU A 171 -9.59 6.64 -7.97
CA GLU A 171 -9.34 5.47 -7.14
C GLU A 171 -7.87 5.05 -7.18
N VAL A 172 -7.26 5.02 -8.38
CA VAL A 172 -5.83 4.72 -8.56
C VAL A 172 -4.99 5.72 -7.75
N ARG A 173 -5.27 7.01 -7.86
CA ARG A 173 -4.56 8.07 -7.14
C ARG A 173 -4.69 7.92 -5.63
N ASP A 174 -5.92 7.90 -5.12
CA ASP A 174 -6.21 7.91 -3.69
C ASP A 174 -5.59 6.70 -2.97
N ARG A 175 -5.56 5.54 -3.65
CA ARG A 175 -5.05 4.29 -3.07
C ARG A 175 -3.54 4.13 -3.25
N PHE A 176 -2.97 4.54 -4.38
CA PHE A 176 -1.63 4.11 -4.78
C PHE A 176 -0.62 5.24 -4.98
N GLU A 177 -0.99 6.52 -4.82
CA GLU A 177 -0.03 7.62 -4.96
C GLU A 177 1.14 7.47 -3.95
N SER A 178 0.88 7.00 -2.73
CA SER A 178 1.92 6.79 -1.71
C SER A 178 2.94 5.70 -2.08
N VAL A 179 2.52 4.62 -2.76
CA VAL A 179 3.45 3.58 -3.25
C VAL A 179 4.18 4.06 -4.50
N TYR A 180 3.51 4.81 -5.38
CA TYR A 180 4.13 5.46 -6.53
C TYR A 180 5.27 6.41 -6.10
N GLU A 181 5.04 7.29 -5.14
CA GLU A 181 6.08 8.22 -4.66
C GLU A 181 7.31 7.49 -4.12
N LYS A 182 7.11 6.37 -3.42
CA LYS A 182 8.23 5.54 -2.93
C LYS A 182 8.94 4.80 -4.06
N ALA A 183 8.21 4.28 -5.04
CA ALA A 183 8.78 3.63 -6.22
C ALA A 183 9.61 4.62 -7.05
N ALA A 184 9.05 5.80 -7.33
CA ALA A 184 9.71 6.90 -8.06
C ALA A 184 10.97 7.40 -7.33
N ALA A 185 10.98 7.37 -5.99
CA ALA A 185 12.15 7.69 -5.18
C ALA A 185 13.17 6.53 -5.06
N GLY A 186 12.96 5.41 -5.77
CA GLY A 186 13.85 4.25 -5.75
C GLY A 186 13.89 3.50 -4.41
N ARG A 187 12.85 3.62 -3.59
CA ARG A 187 12.78 3.02 -2.23
C ARG A 187 12.18 1.62 -2.19
N LEU A 188 11.73 1.09 -3.34
CA LEU A 188 11.11 -0.23 -3.46
C LEU A 188 11.99 -1.23 -4.24
N LYS A 189 13.32 -1.14 -4.12
CA LYS A 189 14.25 -2.00 -4.89
C LYS A 189 14.02 -3.50 -4.68
N GLY A 190 13.66 -3.92 -3.45
CA GLY A 190 13.40 -5.33 -3.14
C GLY A 190 12.15 -5.90 -3.83
N TRP A 191 11.30 -5.06 -4.44
CA TRP A 191 10.22 -5.57 -5.29
C TRP A 191 10.73 -6.17 -6.59
N LYS A 192 12.03 -6.04 -6.93
CA LYS A 192 12.60 -6.71 -8.11
C LYS A 192 12.94 -8.18 -7.85
N ASP A 193 12.90 -8.65 -6.60
CA ASP A 193 13.48 -9.94 -6.22
C ASP A 193 12.60 -11.16 -6.58
N GLU A 194 11.32 -10.94 -6.88
CA GLU A 194 10.34 -12.00 -7.22
C GLU A 194 9.43 -11.58 -8.38
N ALA A 195 8.92 -12.54 -9.15
CA ALA A 195 8.14 -12.27 -10.37
C ALA A 195 6.90 -11.37 -10.15
N GLU A 196 6.04 -11.74 -9.19
CA GLU A 196 4.82 -10.98 -8.89
C GLU A 196 5.13 -9.58 -8.33
N SER A 197 6.11 -9.49 -7.42
CA SER A 197 6.48 -8.19 -6.86
C SER A 197 7.11 -7.26 -7.89
N CYS A 198 7.85 -7.82 -8.86
CA CYS A 198 8.45 -7.05 -9.94
C CYS A 198 7.40 -6.57 -10.94
N LEU A 199 6.40 -7.39 -11.25
CA LEU A 199 5.23 -6.97 -12.03
C LEU A 199 4.48 -5.83 -11.34
N ALA A 200 4.24 -5.93 -10.03
CA ALA A 200 3.58 -4.87 -9.27
C ALA A 200 4.36 -3.56 -9.35
N LEU A 201 5.70 -3.62 -9.27
CA LEU A 201 6.56 -2.46 -9.43
C LEU A 201 6.43 -1.84 -10.83
N VAL A 202 6.35 -2.67 -11.88
CA VAL A 202 6.11 -2.21 -13.25
C VAL A 202 4.76 -1.51 -13.38
N ILE A 203 3.67 -2.08 -12.83
CA ILE A 203 2.34 -1.44 -12.84
C ILE A 203 2.36 -0.08 -12.12
N VAL A 204 3.02 -0.01 -10.96
CA VAL A 204 3.14 1.24 -10.19
C VAL A 204 3.91 2.31 -10.97
N LEU A 205 4.94 1.94 -11.73
CA LEU A 205 5.82 2.89 -12.43
C LEU A 205 5.36 3.23 -13.86
N ASP A 206 4.60 2.34 -14.51
CA ASP A 206 4.17 2.48 -15.91
C ASP A 206 2.69 2.78 -16.03
N GLN A 207 1.82 1.96 -15.42
CA GLN A 207 0.38 2.07 -15.62
C GLN A 207 -0.23 3.19 -14.77
N PHE A 208 0.05 3.19 -13.46
CA PHE A 208 -0.53 4.17 -12.54
C PHE A 208 -0.28 5.63 -12.93
N PRO A 209 0.91 6.05 -13.40
CA PRO A 209 1.15 7.44 -13.83
C PRO A 209 0.28 7.88 -15.02
N ARG A 210 -0.11 6.93 -15.89
CA ARG A 210 -0.99 7.18 -17.05
C ARG A 210 -2.45 7.38 -16.63
N ASN A 211 -2.85 6.90 -15.45
CA ASN A 211 -4.14 7.19 -14.81
C ASN A 211 -4.06 8.43 -13.91
N MET A 212 -3.06 8.50 -13.04
CA MET A 212 -2.91 9.57 -12.04
C MET A 212 -2.69 10.93 -12.71
N PHE A 213 -1.77 11.04 -13.67
CA PHE A 213 -1.22 12.33 -14.11
C PHE A 213 -1.61 12.73 -15.54
N ARG A 214 -2.80 12.34 -16.02
CA ARG A 214 -3.22 12.60 -17.42
C ARG A 214 -3.02 14.05 -17.84
N GLY A 215 -2.32 14.25 -18.96
CA GLY A 215 -2.03 15.57 -19.50
C GLY A 215 -0.90 16.33 -18.79
N ASP A 216 -0.19 15.70 -17.86
CA ASP A 216 0.97 16.25 -17.17
C ASP A 216 2.25 15.46 -17.56
N PRO A 217 3.41 16.12 -17.73
CA PRO A 217 4.68 15.44 -17.99
C PRO A 217 5.00 14.31 -17.00
N LYS A 218 4.47 14.37 -15.75
CA LYS A 218 4.59 13.32 -14.74
C LYS A 218 4.07 11.96 -15.20
N THR A 219 3.19 11.89 -16.20
CA THR A 219 2.77 10.60 -16.80
C THR A 219 3.95 9.78 -17.30
N TYR A 220 5.02 10.41 -17.77
CA TYR A 220 6.18 9.72 -18.36
C TYR A 220 7.43 9.75 -17.46
N ALA A 221 7.35 10.41 -16.30
CA ALA A 221 8.52 10.69 -15.46
C ALA A 221 9.18 9.43 -14.89
N THR A 222 8.46 8.31 -14.82
CA THR A 222 8.93 7.02 -14.30
C THR A 222 9.05 5.93 -15.35
N ASP A 223 8.86 6.26 -16.65
CA ASP A 223 8.95 5.29 -17.75
C ASP A 223 10.32 4.59 -17.76
N GLU A 224 11.41 5.31 -17.50
CA GLU A 224 12.75 4.72 -17.43
C GLU A 224 12.88 3.67 -16.32
N LEU A 225 12.39 3.96 -15.11
CA LEU A 225 12.40 3.03 -13.99
C LEU A 225 11.51 1.81 -14.24
N ALA A 226 10.37 1.99 -14.90
CA ALA A 226 9.50 0.90 -15.32
C ALA A 226 10.20 -0.03 -16.31
N ARG A 227 10.87 0.54 -17.34
CA ARG A 227 11.66 -0.23 -18.31
C ARG A 227 12.80 -1.00 -17.65
N GLU A 228 13.49 -0.41 -16.69
CA GLU A 228 14.53 -1.11 -15.92
C GLU A 228 13.98 -2.29 -15.12
N ALA A 229 12.79 -2.16 -14.51
CA ALA A 229 12.14 -3.24 -13.78
C ALA A 229 11.65 -4.34 -14.73
N ALA A 230 11.01 -3.98 -15.85
CA ALA A 230 10.56 -4.92 -16.88
C ALA A 230 11.73 -5.69 -17.50
N ARG A 231 12.83 -4.99 -17.85
CA ARG A 231 14.05 -5.63 -18.36
C ARG A 231 14.63 -6.61 -17.37
N HIS A 232 14.73 -6.22 -16.10
CA HIS A 232 15.17 -7.10 -15.03
C HIS A 232 14.32 -8.39 -14.98
N ALA A 233 12.99 -8.26 -15.03
CA ALA A 233 12.09 -9.41 -15.01
C ALA A 233 12.29 -10.35 -16.21
N VAL A 234 12.42 -9.81 -17.42
CA VAL A 234 12.66 -10.62 -18.64
C VAL A 234 14.04 -11.30 -18.59
N GLU A 235 15.08 -10.61 -18.14
CA GLU A 235 16.43 -11.18 -18.01
C GLU A 235 16.51 -12.32 -16.98
N HIS A 236 15.67 -12.28 -15.95
CA HIS A 236 15.54 -13.32 -14.93
C HIS A 236 14.46 -14.36 -15.26
N ALA A 237 13.83 -14.27 -16.43
CA ALA A 237 12.75 -15.14 -16.89
C ALA A 237 11.49 -15.17 -15.98
N TYR A 238 11.28 -14.13 -15.17
CA TYR A 238 10.11 -13.98 -14.31
C TYR A 238 8.81 -13.86 -15.10
N ASP A 239 8.88 -13.34 -16.33
CA ASP A 239 7.75 -13.30 -17.25
C ASP A 239 7.12 -14.69 -17.45
N ARG A 240 7.93 -15.75 -17.46
CA ARG A 240 7.47 -17.14 -17.67
C ARG A 240 6.68 -17.72 -16.49
N GLU A 241 6.76 -17.09 -15.32
CA GLU A 241 6.00 -17.48 -14.13
C GLU A 241 4.62 -16.79 -14.09
N LEU A 242 4.40 -15.77 -14.94
CA LEU A 242 3.21 -14.94 -14.91
C LEU A 242 2.15 -15.40 -15.92
N ALA A 243 0.88 -15.19 -15.57
CA ALA A 243 -0.23 -15.44 -16.46
C ALA A 243 -0.13 -14.58 -17.74
N PRO A 244 -0.70 -15.01 -18.89
CA PRO A 244 -0.60 -14.26 -20.14
C PRO A 244 -1.04 -12.80 -20.02
N LEU A 245 -2.13 -12.54 -19.29
CA LEU A 245 -2.65 -11.19 -19.08
C LEU A 245 -1.72 -10.33 -18.20
N GLN A 246 -0.98 -10.94 -17.28
CA GLN A 246 0.01 -10.25 -16.46
C GLN A 246 1.25 -9.89 -17.28
N ARG A 247 1.70 -10.79 -18.16
CA ARG A 247 2.82 -10.56 -19.08
C ARG A 247 2.60 -9.37 -20.01
N LEU A 248 1.36 -9.14 -20.46
CA LEU A 248 0.99 -7.94 -21.21
C LEU A 248 1.53 -6.68 -20.52
N PHE A 249 1.20 -6.48 -19.24
CA PHE A 249 1.63 -5.32 -18.47
C PHE A 249 3.13 -5.28 -18.18
N LEU A 250 3.78 -6.44 -18.10
CA LEU A 250 5.23 -6.51 -17.96
C LEU A 250 5.95 -6.00 -19.23
N TYR A 251 5.34 -6.15 -20.40
CA TYR A 251 5.96 -5.80 -21.69
C TYR A 251 5.66 -4.38 -22.15
N LEU A 252 4.54 -3.78 -21.70
CA LEU A 252 4.14 -2.41 -22.05
C LEU A 252 5.23 -1.34 -21.85
N PRO A 253 6.11 -1.37 -20.83
CA PRO A 253 7.19 -0.39 -20.72
C PRO A 253 8.11 -0.33 -21.95
N PHE A 254 8.33 -1.46 -22.65
CA PHE A 254 9.11 -1.47 -23.88
C PHE A 254 8.34 -0.83 -25.04
N GLU A 255 7.03 -1.10 -25.15
CA GLU A 255 6.14 -0.46 -26.12
C GLU A 255 6.02 1.06 -25.90
N HIS A 256 6.09 1.51 -24.64
CA HIS A 256 6.05 2.91 -24.29
C HIS A 256 7.37 3.66 -24.50
N SER A 257 8.47 2.95 -24.77
CA SER A 257 9.81 3.53 -24.92
C SER A 257 9.98 4.29 -26.23
N GLU A 258 10.66 5.43 -26.21
CA GLU A 258 11.08 6.13 -27.44
C GLU A 258 12.44 5.61 -27.98
N GLU A 259 12.93 4.47 -27.48
CA GLU A 259 14.15 3.81 -27.96
C GLU A 259 13.85 2.67 -28.94
N LEU A 260 14.52 2.66 -30.10
CA LEU A 260 14.23 1.69 -31.16
C LEU A 260 14.54 0.24 -30.77
N GLU A 261 15.57 -0.01 -29.95
CA GLU A 261 15.87 -1.36 -29.48
C GLU A 261 14.80 -1.90 -28.53
N ASP A 262 14.21 -1.04 -27.70
CA ASP A 262 13.09 -1.41 -26.83
C ASP A 262 11.85 -1.74 -27.66
N GLN A 263 11.58 -0.98 -28.72
CA GLN A 263 10.49 -1.27 -29.64
C GLN A 263 10.65 -2.61 -30.35
N ARG A 264 11.88 -2.98 -30.74
CA ARG A 264 12.16 -4.30 -31.32
C ARG A 264 11.92 -5.42 -30.31
N LEU A 265 12.40 -5.25 -29.08
CA LEU A 265 12.15 -6.19 -27.99
C LEU A 265 10.65 -6.33 -27.68
N SER A 266 9.91 -5.22 -27.64
CA SER A 266 8.46 -5.20 -27.46
C SER A 266 7.78 -6.10 -28.50
N VAL A 267 8.06 -5.88 -29.79
CA VAL A 267 7.49 -6.68 -30.89
C VAL A 267 7.85 -8.16 -30.78
N GLU A 268 9.06 -8.50 -30.33
CA GLU A 268 9.46 -9.89 -30.10
C GLU A 268 8.65 -10.55 -28.98
N LEU A 269 8.56 -9.88 -27.82
CA LEU A 269 7.83 -10.36 -26.65
C LEU A 269 6.33 -10.52 -26.94
N PHE A 270 5.72 -9.52 -27.59
CA PHE A 270 4.31 -9.58 -27.98
C PHE A 270 4.04 -10.62 -29.06
N ARG A 271 4.97 -10.88 -29.98
CA ARG A 271 4.83 -12.00 -30.93
C ARG A 271 4.75 -13.34 -30.20
N GLY A 272 5.60 -13.54 -29.18
CA GLY A 272 5.56 -14.72 -28.33
C GLY A 272 4.24 -14.84 -27.58
N LEU A 273 3.77 -13.75 -26.97
CA LEU A 273 2.50 -13.73 -26.22
C LEU A 273 1.30 -13.99 -27.13
N THR A 274 1.22 -13.33 -28.28
CA THR A 274 0.16 -13.53 -29.29
C THR A 274 0.10 -14.98 -29.77
N ALA A 275 1.25 -15.65 -29.96
CA ALA A 275 1.29 -17.05 -30.35
C ALA A 275 0.67 -17.99 -29.29
N GLU A 276 0.69 -17.59 -28.02
CA GLU A 276 0.11 -18.34 -26.91
C GLU A 276 -1.38 -18.04 -26.72
N VAL A 277 -1.79 -16.77 -26.78
CA VAL A 277 -3.17 -16.34 -26.48
C VAL A 277 -4.08 -16.25 -27.70
N GLY A 278 -3.52 -16.25 -28.91
CA GLY A 278 -4.28 -16.16 -30.17
C GLY A 278 -4.87 -14.78 -30.49
N SER A 279 -4.39 -13.71 -29.84
CA SER A 279 -4.84 -12.33 -30.09
C SER A 279 -3.87 -11.58 -31.01
N GLU A 280 -4.26 -11.39 -32.27
CA GLU A 280 -3.46 -10.64 -33.27
C GLU A 280 -3.39 -9.14 -32.95
N ASP A 281 -4.38 -8.62 -32.21
CA ASP A 281 -4.47 -7.19 -31.88
C ASP A 281 -3.27 -6.72 -31.04
N LEU A 282 -2.83 -7.50 -30.05
CA LEU A 282 -1.71 -7.14 -29.17
C LEU A 282 -0.42 -6.89 -29.97
N LEU A 283 -0.09 -7.81 -30.88
CA LEU A 283 1.09 -7.67 -31.74
C LEU A 283 0.93 -6.48 -32.71
N ALA A 284 -0.28 -6.23 -33.21
CA ALA A 284 -0.53 -5.09 -34.09
C ALA A 284 -0.30 -3.73 -33.39
N TYR A 285 -0.62 -3.61 -32.10
CA TYR A 285 -0.29 -2.41 -31.32
C TYR A 285 1.23 -2.23 -31.16
N ALA A 286 1.97 -3.27 -30.78
CA ALA A 286 3.42 -3.21 -30.64
C ALA A 286 4.12 -2.82 -31.95
N VAL A 287 3.67 -3.37 -33.08
CA VAL A 287 4.21 -3.04 -34.41
C VAL A 287 3.96 -1.57 -34.75
N ARG A 288 2.76 -1.04 -34.51
CA ARG A 288 2.46 0.38 -34.77
C ARG A 288 3.31 1.32 -33.92
N HIS A 289 3.52 1.00 -32.64
CA HIS A 289 4.42 1.77 -31.78
C HIS A 289 5.85 1.79 -32.33
N LYS A 290 6.36 0.63 -32.75
CA LYS A 290 7.68 0.52 -33.39
C LYS A 290 7.77 1.38 -34.65
N GLU A 291 6.79 1.32 -35.53
CA GLU A 291 6.80 2.09 -36.79
C GLU A 291 6.86 3.60 -36.55
N ILE A 292 6.16 4.10 -35.54
CA ILE A 292 6.18 5.53 -35.17
C ILE A 292 7.57 5.93 -34.65
N VAL A 293 8.15 5.14 -33.75
CA VAL A 293 9.50 5.41 -33.21
C VAL A 293 10.58 5.23 -34.29
N GLU A 294 10.43 4.27 -35.19
CA GLU A 294 11.35 4.07 -36.33
C GLU A 294 11.30 5.25 -37.31
N ARG A 295 10.12 5.86 -37.49
CA ARG A 295 9.92 7.02 -38.37
C ARG A 295 10.40 8.33 -37.75
N PHE A 296 10.04 8.59 -36.49
CA PHE A 296 10.25 9.90 -35.85
C PHE A 296 11.31 9.92 -34.76
N GLY A 297 11.80 8.76 -34.32
CA GLY A 297 12.70 8.62 -33.17
C GLY A 297 12.03 8.87 -31.81
N ARG A 298 10.70 9.06 -31.79
CA ARG A 298 9.89 9.41 -30.62
C ARG A 298 8.40 9.30 -30.92
N PHE A 299 7.54 9.55 -29.94
CA PHE A 299 6.09 9.64 -30.10
C PHE A 299 5.62 11.09 -30.25
N PRO A 300 5.22 11.54 -31.46
CA PRO A 300 4.84 12.95 -31.68
C PRO A 300 3.66 13.43 -30.82
N HIS A 301 2.72 12.54 -30.46
CA HIS A 301 1.57 12.90 -29.62
C HIS A 301 1.95 13.31 -28.19
N ARG A 302 3.18 13.00 -27.74
CA ARG A 302 3.70 13.44 -26.44
C ARG A 302 4.36 14.83 -26.49
N ASN A 303 4.50 15.44 -27.68
CA ASN A 303 5.25 16.69 -27.83
C ASN A 303 4.69 17.83 -26.98
N GLU A 304 3.38 18.04 -26.98
CA GLU A 304 2.74 19.13 -26.24
C GLU A 304 2.96 18.98 -24.72
N VAL A 305 2.62 17.81 -24.18
CA VAL A 305 2.76 17.51 -22.75
C VAL A 305 4.21 17.50 -22.27
N LEU A 306 5.17 17.16 -23.13
CA LEU A 306 6.61 17.21 -22.82
C LEU A 306 7.28 18.55 -23.20
N GLY A 307 6.53 19.53 -23.71
CA GLY A 307 7.07 20.83 -24.11
C GLY A 307 8.07 20.77 -25.29
N ARG A 308 7.96 19.78 -26.17
CA ARG A 308 8.83 19.59 -27.35
C ARG A 308 8.28 20.36 -28.55
N GLY A 309 9.16 20.85 -29.41
CA GLY A 309 8.76 21.37 -30.72
C GLY A 309 8.29 20.25 -31.65
N THR A 310 7.18 20.50 -32.37
CA THR A 310 6.61 19.59 -33.39
C THR A 310 7.12 19.97 -34.78
N THR A 311 7.67 19.01 -35.52
CA THR A 311 8.13 19.22 -36.90
C THR A 311 6.94 19.29 -37.88
N PRO A 312 7.13 19.82 -39.11
CA PRO A 312 6.06 19.81 -40.11
C PRO A 312 5.55 18.40 -40.45
N GLU A 313 6.43 17.40 -40.52
CA GLU A 313 6.06 16.01 -40.79
C GLU A 313 5.27 15.41 -39.62
N GLU A 314 5.70 15.65 -38.39
CA GLU A 314 4.96 15.24 -37.19
C GLU A 314 3.57 15.88 -37.12
N ALA A 315 3.45 17.15 -37.52
CA ALA A 315 2.17 17.87 -37.53
C ALA A 315 1.19 17.37 -38.60
N GLU A 316 1.70 16.81 -39.71
CA GLU A 316 0.88 16.12 -40.71
C GLU A 316 0.42 14.75 -40.18
N PHE A 317 1.36 13.97 -39.63
CA PHE A 317 1.07 12.67 -39.02
C PHE A 317 0.03 12.76 -37.89
N LEU A 318 0.09 13.79 -37.03
CA LEU A 318 -0.87 14.00 -35.94
C LEU A 318 -2.32 14.26 -36.39
N ARG A 319 -2.57 14.44 -37.69
CA ARG A 319 -3.93 14.57 -38.25
C ARG A 319 -4.48 13.24 -38.78
N GLU A 320 -3.64 12.22 -38.90
CA GLU A 320 -4.02 10.92 -39.42
C GLU A 320 -4.69 10.05 -38.32
N PRO A 321 -5.63 9.15 -38.66
CA PRO A 321 -6.14 8.18 -37.70
C PRO A 321 -5.02 7.30 -37.14
N GLY A 322 -5.05 7.02 -35.84
CA GLY A 322 -4.03 6.18 -35.18
C GLY A 322 -2.70 6.89 -34.91
N SER A 323 -2.67 8.22 -35.00
CA SER A 323 -1.48 9.03 -34.66
C SER A 323 -1.20 9.15 -33.15
N SER A 324 -2.10 8.62 -32.33
CA SER A 324 -2.01 8.55 -30.87
C SER A 324 -2.62 7.22 -30.38
N PHE A 325 -2.22 6.80 -29.19
CA PHE A 325 -2.72 5.62 -28.48
C PHE A 325 -3.44 6.02 -27.20
#